data_AF-A0A554KRI6-F1
#
_entry.id   AF-A0A554KRI6-F1
#
_cell.length_a   1.000
_cell.length_b   1.000
_cell.length_c   1.000
_cell.angle_alpha   90.00
_cell.angle_beta   90.00
_cell.angle_gamma   90.00
#
_symmetry.space_group_name_H-M   'P 1'
#
loop_
_entity.id
_entity.type
_entity.pdbx_description
1 polymer ?
#
loop_
_entity_poly.entity_id
_entity_poly.type
_entity_poly.pdbx_seq_one_letter_code
_entity_poly.pdbx_strand_id
1 'polypeptide(L)'
;MAVDCEKFSPAAKKIFAKLKPFFPPSPWKTPHWKKEGVVIDNWTYDLRKHADRERLEKDKRNSIGYSVYMAASQYRDKNKSLNGFATGNIGGGWASMIQKNAELLLILNDLDFQIETMDLMEDL
;
A
#
# COMPACT_ATOMS: atom_id res chain seq x y z
N MET A 1 -7.76 -0.31 26.19
CA MET A 1 -6.49 0.42 25.94
C MET A 1 -5.89 -0.17 24.67
N ALA A 2 -5.44 0.67 23.74
CA ALA A 2 -4.73 0.15 22.56
C ALA A 2 -3.40 -0.46 23.02
N VAL A 3 -3.05 -1.64 22.53
CA VAL A 3 -1.70 -2.20 22.72
C VAL A 3 -0.79 -1.47 21.75
N ASP A 4 -0.30 -0.31 22.17
CA ASP A 4 0.66 0.47 21.42
C ASP A 4 1.94 -0.34 21.23
N CYS A 5 2.28 -0.60 19.95
CA CYS A 5 3.58 -0.49 19.26
C CYS A 5 4.91 -0.93 19.91
N GLU A 6 5.05 -0.93 21.23
CA GLU A 6 6.30 -1.17 21.97
C GLU A 6 6.77 -2.64 21.92
N LYS A 7 5.97 -3.52 21.32
CA LYS A 7 6.28 -4.93 21.08
C LYS A 7 6.52 -5.29 19.60
N PHE A 8 6.72 -4.31 18.70
CA PHE A 8 7.03 -4.64 17.31
C PHE A 8 8.33 -5.44 17.18
N SER A 9 8.21 -6.57 16.51
CA SER A 9 9.25 -7.57 16.31
C SER A 9 10.34 -7.14 15.31
N PRO A 10 11.46 -7.88 15.22
CA PRO A 10 12.45 -7.69 14.16
C PRO A 10 11.85 -7.89 12.76
N ALA A 11 10.87 -8.77 12.57
CA ALA A 11 10.20 -8.96 11.28
C ALA A 11 9.34 -7.75 10.88
N ALA A 12 8.47 -7.27 11.77
CA ALA A 12 7.66 -6.07 11.53
C ALA A 12 8.53 -4.85 11.17
N LYS A 13 9.67 -4.67 11.87
CA LYS A 13 10.66 -3.62 11.59
C LYS A 13 11.23 -3.69 10.16
N LYS A 14 11.52 -4.89 9.65
CA LYS A 14 11.99 -5.10 8.27
C LYS A 14 10.90 -4.72 7.24
N ILE A 15 9.63 -4.98 7.54
CA ILE A 15 8.50 -4.65 6.66
C ILE A 15 8.29 -3.12 6.57
N PHE A 16 8.37 -2.40 7.69
CA PHE A 16 8.28 -0.94 7.66
C PHE A 16 9.36 -0.26 6.80
N ALA A 17 10.55 -0.85 6.67
CA ALA A 17 11.58 -0.37 5.74
C ALA A 17 11.14 -0.51 4.27
N LYS A 18 10.43 -1.58 3.90
CA LYS A 18 9.87 -1.80 2.56
C LYS A 18 8.76 -0.78 2.21
N LEU A 19 8.05 -0.25 3.20
CA LEU A 19 6.99 0.75 3.01
C LEU A 19 7.51 2.15 2.67
N LYS A 20 8.77 2.46 3.01
CA LYS A 20 9.37 3.81 2.86
C LYS A 20 9.27 4.43 1.45
N PRO A 21 9.47 3.71 0.33
CA PRO A 21 9.39 4.30 -1.01
C PRO A 21 7.98 4.77 -1.41
N PHE A 22 6.93 4.24 -0.78
CA PHE A 22 5.54 4.59 -1.06
C PHE A 22 5.06 5.83 -0.28
N PHE A 23 5.87 6.30 0.66
CA PHE A 23 5.55 7.30 1.67
C PHE A 23 6.73 8.30 1.83
N PRO A 24 6.94 9.18 0.83
CA PRO A 24 8.07 10.10 0.78
C PRO A 24 7.85 11.36 1.64
N PRO A 25 8.92 11.98 2.20
CA PRO A 25 8.81 13.18 3.04
C PRO A 25 8.19 14.42 2.37
N SER A 26 7.25 15.09 3.03
CA SER A 26 6.66 16.38 2.59
C SER A 26 7.59 17.57 2.82
N PRO A 27 7.57 18.56 1.91
CA PRO A 27 8.22 19.85 2.12
C PRO A 27 7.52 20.74 3.17
N TRP A 28 6.24 20.47 3.50
CA TRP A 28 5.43 21.27 4.42
C TRP A 28 5.17 20.48 5.72
N LYS A 29 6.10 20.62 6.68
CA LYS A 29 6.14 19.98 8.02
C LYS A 29 4.75 19.97 8.72
N THR A 30 4.34 18.95 9.49
CA THR A 30 5.06 17.80 10.06
C THR A 30 4.24 16.49 9.98
N PRO A 31 4.86 15.37 9.57
CA PRO A 31 4.23 14.05 9.53
C PRO A 31 5.14 12.89 9.98
N HIS A 32 4.60 11.88 10.66
CA HIS A 32 5.45 11.09 11.56
C HIS A 32 5.14 9.60 11.65
N TRP A 33 6.21 8.82 11.68
CA TRP A 33 6.42 7.72 12.63
C TRP A 33 7.80 7.91 13.31
N LYS A 34 7.94 7.53 14.59
CA LYS A 34 9.10 7.05 15.41
C LYS A 34 8.50 6.63 16.77
N LYS A 35 9.01 5.71 17.60
CA LYS A 35 10.15 4.78 17.58
C LYS A 35 9.70 3.36 17.16
N GLU A 36 10.60 2.44 16.83
CA GLU A 36 11.32 2.45 15.56
C GLU A 36 10.81 1.24 14.75
N GLY A 37 10.10 1.51 13.63
CA GLY A 37 9.22 0.63 12.84
C GLY A 37 8.40 1.50 11.88
N VAL A 38 9.10 2.29 11.06
CA VAL A 38 8.77 3.72 10.95
C VAL A 38 9.13 4.34 9.60
N VAL A 39 8.19 5.16 9.10
CA VAL A 39 8.35 6.02 7.92
C VAL A 39 7.94 7.45 8.26
N ILE A 40 8.64 8.43 7.70
CA ILE A 40 8.43 9.87 7.95
C ILE A 40 8.05 10.52 6.62
N ASP A 41 6.98 10.07 5.95
CA ASP A 41 5.70 10.81 5.87
C ASP A 41 4.65 10.09 4.99
N ASN A 42 3.34 10.23 5.27
CA ASN A 42 2.34 10.24 4.20
C ASN A 42 1.08 11.15 4.41
N TRP A 43 1.09 12.06 5.37
CA TRP A 43 -0.01 12.95 5.77
C TRP A 43 -1.36 12.29 6.18
N THR A 44 -1.51 10.97 6.08
CA THR A 44 -2.85 10.36 5.94
C THR A 44 -3.08 9.07 6.75
N TYR A 45 -2.04 8.31 7.13
CA TYR A 45 -2.21 6.94 7.67
C TYR A 45 -1.21 6.54 8.78
N ASP A 46 -1.72 6.12 9.94
CA ASP A 46 -0.99 5.41 10.99
C ASP A 46 -1.07 3.89 10.82
N LEU A 47 -0.13 3.32 10.07
CA LEU A 47 -0.11 1.89 9.77
C LEU A 47 0.19 1.00 10.99
N ARG A 48 0.37 1.56 12.19
CA ARG A 48 0.39 0.81 13.45
C ARG A 48 -1.05 0.53 13.92
N LYS A 49 -2.00 1.39 13.57
CA LYS A 49 -3.45 1.21 13.78
C LYS A 49 -4.08 0.43 12.62
N HIS A 50 -4.83 -0.62 12.94
CA HIS A 50 -5.51 -1.45 11.94
C HIS A 50 -6.48 -0.64 11.06
N ALA A 51 -7.33 0.22 11.65
CA ALA A 51 -8.29 1.03 10.90
C ALA A 51 -7.67 1.97 9.84
N ASP A 52 -6.43 2.44 10.07
CA ASP A 52 -5.71 3.24 9.07
C ASP A 52 -5.07 2.35 7.98
N ARG A 53 -4.67 1.10 8.30
CA ARG A 53 -4.30 0.10 7.29
C ARG A 53 -5.50 -0.27 6.41
N GLU A 54 -6.64 -0.60 7.00
CA GLU A 54 -7.88 -0.91 6.26
C GLU A 54 -8.30 0.25 5.32
N ARG A 55 -8.26 1.50 5.80
CA ARG A 55 -8.58 2.68 4.97
C ARG A 55 -7.57 2.83 3.83
N LEU A 56 -6.28 2.68 4.09
CA LEU A 56 -5.25 2.72 3.05
C LEU A 56 -5.46 1.61 2.00
N GLU A 57 -5.72 0.38 2.44
CA GLU A 57 -5.97 -0.72 1.51
C GLU A 57 -7.16 -0.45 0.60
N LYS A 58 -8.27 0.01 1.18
CA LYS A 58 -9.47 0.40 0.44
C LYS A 58 -9.16 1.47 -0.60
N ASP A 59 -8.42 2.52 -0.23
CA ASP A 59 -7.97 3.57 -1.15
C ASP A 59 -7.11 3.03 -2.29
N LYS A 60 -6.18 2.10 -2.02
CA LYS A 60 -5.32 1.51 -3.07
C LYS A 60 -6.07 0.54 -3.97
N ARG A 61 -6.99 -0.27 -3.44
CA ARG A 61 -7.91 -1.12 -4.22
C ARG A 61 -8.79 -0.25 -5.13
N ASN A 62 -9.33 0.85 -4.63
CA ASN A 62 -10.09 1.84 -5.41
C ASN A 62 -9.22 2.50 -6.51
N SER A 63 -7.97 2.88 -6.19
CA SER A 63 -7.04 3.49 -7.15
C SER A 63 -6.67 2.53 -8.29
N ILE A 64 -6.50 1.23 -8.00
CA ILE A 64 -6.34 0.19 -9.01
C ILE A 64 -7.58 0.09 -9.90
N GLY A 65 -8.77 -0.04 -9.30
CA GLY A 65 -10.05 -0.12 -10.05
C GLY A 65 -10.28 1.08 -10.96
N TYR A 66 -10.01 2.30 -10.47
CA TYR A 66 -10.07 3.53 -11.26
C TYR A 66 -9.04 3.54 -12.41
N SER A 67 -7.81 3.07 -12.17
CA SER A 67 -6.78 2.99 -13.21
C SER A 67 -7.16 2.00 -14.34
N VAL A 68 -7.77 0.87 -13.98
CA VAL A 68 -8.33 -0.10 -14.95
C VAL A 68 -9.49 0.51 -15.74
N TYR A 69 -10.40 1.21 -15.05
CA TYR A 69 -11.52 1.93 -15.70
C TYR A 69 -11.02 2.99 -16.69
N MET A 70 -10.02 3.80 -16.31
CA MET A 70 -9.45 4.83 -17.18
C MET A 70 -8.79 4.22 -18.42
N ALA A 71 -8.06 3.11 -18.26
CA ALA A 71 -7.49 2.37 -19.39
C ALA A 71 -8.58 1.79 -20.32
N ALA A 72 -9.66 1.24 -19.76
CA ALA A 72 -10.80 0.72 -20.52
C ALA A 72 -11.55 1.84 -21.27
N SER A 73 -11.77 3.00 -20.65
CA SER A 73 -12.36 4.16 -21.32
C SER A 73 -11.48 4.62 -22.48
N GLN A 74 -10.19 4.85 -22.24
CA GLN A 74 -9.24 5.26 -23.30
C GLN A 74 -9.16 4.24 -24.45
N TYR A 75 -9.28 2.94 -24.16
CA TYR A 75 -9.37 1.89 -25.18
C TYR A 75 -10.67 2.01 -25.98
N ARG A 76 -11.82 2.13 -25.31
CA ARG A 76 -13.13 2.28 -25.95
C ARG A 76 -13.22 3.55 -26.79
N ASP A 77 -12.68 4.66 -26.30
CA ASP A 77 -12.78 5.95 -26.98
C ASP A 77 -11.97 5.95 -28.30
N LYS A 78 -10.90 5.14 -28.37
CA LYS A 78 -10.12 4.86 -29.59
C LYS A 78 -10.79 3.84 -30.51
N ASN A 79 -11.19 2.68 -29.98
CA ASN A 79 -11.65 1.53 -30.78
C ASN A 79 -13.18 1.48 -31.00
N LYS A 80 -13.93 2.40 -30.39
CA LYS A 80 -15.40 2.47 -30.34
C LYS A 80 -16.09 1.23 -29.73
N SER A 81 -15.32 0.33 -29.12
CA SER A 81 -15.76 -0.90 -28.47
C SER A 81 -14.80 -1.30 -27.35
N LEU A 82 -15.23 -2.18 -26.45
CA LEU A 82 -14.38 -2.86 -25.47
C LEU A 82 -13.93 -4.26 -25.93
N ASN A 83 -14.40 -4.74 -27.08
CA ASN A 83 -13.97 -6.03 -27.64
C ASN A 83 -12.44 -6.01 -27.87
N GLY A 84 -11.72 -6.96 -27.27
CA GLY A 84 -10.26 -7.01 -27.31
C GLY A 84 -9.54 -6.20 -26.21
N PHE A 85 -10.27 -5.52 -25.32
CA PHE A 85 -9.68 -4.98 -24.10
C PHE A 85 -9.27 -6.14 -23.17
N ALA A 86 -8.00 -6.17 -22.78
CA ALA A 86 -7.44 -7.13 -21.85
C ALA A 86 -6.58 -6.38 -20.83
N THR A 87 -6.47 -6.90 -19.60
CA THR A 87 -5.66 -6.29 -18.53
C THR A 87 -4.17 -6.21 -18.91
N GLY A 88 -3.66 -7.17 -19.69
CA GLY A 88 -2.31 -7.11 -20.27
C GLY A 88 -2.08 -5.99 -21.29
N ASN A 89 -3.15 -5.38 -21.81
CA ASN A 89 -3.08 -4.23 -22.73
C ASN A 89 -3.11 -2.88 -21.98
N ILE A 90 -3.15 -2.88 -20.65
CA ILE A 90 -3.02 -1.66 -19.84
C ILE A 90 -1.55 -1.24 -19.89
N GLY A 91 -1.20 -0.37 -20.85
CA GLY A 91 0.16 0.14 -21.04
C GLY A 91 0.42 1.51 -20.40
N GLY A 92 1.69 1.90 -20.35
CA GLY A 92 2.12 3.23 -19.93
C GLY A 92 1.91 3.53 -18.44
N GLY A 93 1.55 4.78 -18.12
CA GLY A 93 1.48 5.27 -16.74
C GLY A 93 0.52 4.49 -15.83
N TRP A 94 -0.60 3.99 -16.38
CA TRP A 94 -1.59 3.21 -15.62
C TRP A 94 -1.02 1.89 -15.10
N ALA A 95 -0.21 1.20 -15.91
CA ALA A 95 0.44 -0.05 -15.53
C ALA A 95 1.35 0.16 -14.29
N SER A 96 2.17 1.21 -14.33
CA SER A 96 3.09 1.55 -13.24
C SER A 96 2.35 1.97 -11.96
N MET A 97 1.21 2.66 -12.07
CA MET A 97 0.38 3.00 -10.90
C MET A 97 -0.27 1.75 -10.28
N ILE A 98 -0.82 0.85 -11.12
CA ILE A 98 -1.41 -0.41 -10.66
C ILE A 98 -0.35 -1.27 -9.97
N GLN A 99 0.83 -1.43 -10.59
CA GLN A 99 1.95 -2.18 -10.01
C GLN A 99 2.36 -1.63 -8.64
N LYS A 100 2.64 -0.32 -8.52
CA LYS A 100 3.05 0.30 -7.25
C LYS A 100 1.99 0.16 -6.15
N ASN A 101 0.71 0.30 -6.51
CA ASN A 101 -0.38 0.10 -5.55
C ASN A 101 -0.52 -1.37 -5.12
N ALA A 102 -0.32 -2.32 -6.04
CA ALA A 102 -0.35 -3.76 -5.74
C ALA A 102 0.85 -4.19 -4.88
N GLU A 103 2.07 -3.72 -5.18
CA GLU A 103 3.27 -3.92 -4.36
C GLU A 103 3.05 -3.42 -2.93
N LEU A 104 2.49 -2.21 -2.76
CA LEU A 104 2.14 -1.68 -1.45
C LEU A 104 1.10 -2.55 -0.72
N LEU A 105 0.05 -3.01 -1.39
CA LEU A 105 -0.97 -3.90 -0.79
C LEU A 105 -0.38 -5.23 -0.31
N LEU A 106 0.57 -5.81 -1.04
CA LEU A 106 1.27 -7.03 -0.61
C LEU A 106 2.11 -6.78 0.66
N ILE A 107 2.81 -5.63 0.73
CA ILE A 107 3.62 -5.26 1.91
C ILE A 107 2.72 -4.94 3.13
N LEU A 108 1.49 -4.45 2.93
CA LEU A 108 0.51 -4.26 4.00
C LEU A 108 -0.01 -5.60 4.54
N ASN A 109 -0.33 -6.55 3.66
CA ASN A 109 -0.74 -7.90 4.05
C ASN A 109 0.37 -8.63 4.84
N ASP A 110 1.64 -8.52 4.40
CA ASP A 110 2.80 -8.98 5.17
C ASP A 110 2.82 -8.34 6.58
N LEU A 111 2.51 -7.04 6.70
CA LEU A 111 2.53 -6.31 7.97
C LEU A 111 1.41 -6.76 8.91
N ASP A 112 0.18 -6.90 8.43
CA ASP A 112 -0.94 -7.39 9.25
C ASP A 112 -0.68 -8.83 9.73
N PHE A 113 -0.18 -9.72 8.86
CA PHE A 113 0.18 -11.08 9.27
C PHE A 113 1.23 -11.12 10.40
N GLN A 114 2.29 -10.31 10.35
CA GLN A 114 3.29 -10.26 11.43
C GLN A 114 2.72 -9.65 12.72
N ILE A 115 1.78 -8.71 12.62
CA ILE A 115 1.11 -8.12 13.79
C ILE A 115 0.16 -9.13 14.45
N GLU A 116 -0.60 -9.90 13.66
CA GLU A 116 -1.53 -10.91 14.16
C GLU A 116 -0.82 -12.13 14.77
N THR A 117 0.31 -12.55 14.20
CA THR A 117 1.07 -13.73 14.66
C THR A 117 2.08 -13.46 15.77
N MET A 118 2.33 -12.19 16.13
CA MET A 118 3.26 -11.78 17.19
C MET A 118 4.68 -12.41 17.10
N ASP A 119 5.17 -12.69 15.87
CA ASP A 119 6.43 -13.40 15.58
C ASP A 119 6.53 -14.83 16.19
N LEU A 120 5.42 -15.57 16.31
CA LEU A 120 5.43 -17.02 16.60
C LEU A 120 6.09 -17.90 15.51
N MET A 121 6.80 -17.30 14.56
CA MET A 121 7.47 -17.94 13.41
C MET A 121 8.99 -17.66 13.36
N GLU A 122 9.62 -17.10 14.40
CA GLU A 122 11.10 -17.03 14.50
C GLU A 122 11.75 -18.34 15.05
N ASP A 123 10.95 -19.33 15.49
CA ASP A 123 11.41 -20.61 16.11
C ASP A 123 11.16 -21.89 15.24
N LEU A 124 11.26 -21.79 13.89
CA LEU A 124 11.25 -22.95 12.97
C LEU A 124 12.32 -22.85 11.86
#